data_AF-A0A1Q5EAX7-F1
#
_entry.id   AF-A0A1Q5EAX7-F1
#
_cell.length_a   1.000
_cell.length_b   1.000
_cell.length_c   1.000
_cell.angle_alpha   90.00
_cell.angle_beta   90.00
_cell.angle_gamma   90.00
#
_symmetry.space_group_name_H-M   'P 1'
#
loop_
_entity.id
_entity.type
_entity.pdbx_description
1 polymer ?
#
loop_
_entity_poly.entity_id
_entity_poly.type
_entity_poly.pdbx_seq_one_letter_code
_entity_poly.pdbx_strand_id
1 'polypeptide(L)'
;MATIGAIGFTDCTVGGLDFDVTMTATPWTINVTGVDPSNSSRVKGNVTGISAHIEGFSCSADFTGKVYGYYDNSSGNLVIDGSGTELVASNADCLGLINDDDVASFNASYHVNVTSTGTSPVITTP
;
A
#
# COMPACT_ATOMS: atom_id res chain seq x y z
N MET A 1 -3.35 -12.66 11.32
CA MET A 1 -3.94 -11.72 10.35
C MET A 1 -4.08 -10.37 11.04
N ALA A 2 -3.76 -9.29 10.35
CA ALA A 2 -3.88 -7.92 10.85
C ALA A 2 -4.66 -7.07 9.82
N THR A 3 -5.14 -5.91 10.23
CA THR A 3 -5.98 -5.04 9.40
C THR A 3 -5.51 -3.59 9.45
N ILE A 4 -5.75 -2.85 8.37
CA ILE A 4 -5.55 -1.40 8.28
C ILE A 4 -6.93 -0.76 8.30
N GLY A 5 -7.27 -0.13 9.42
CA GLY A 5 -8.54 0.57 9.60
C GLY A 5 -8.53 2.00 9.08
N ALA A 6 -7.35 2.62 9.01
CA ALA A 6 -7.16 3.96 8.47
C ALA A 6 -5.71 4.11 7.98
N ILE A 7 -5.52 4.89 6.91
CA ILE A 7 -4.22 5.33 6.42
C ILE A 7 -4.35 6.80 6.01
N GLY A 8 -3.31 7.60 6.31
CA GLY A 8 -3.20 8.97 5.82
C GLY A 8 -2.30 9.00 4.59
N PHE A 9 -2.77 9.65 3.53
CA PHE A 9 -1.99 9.92 2.33
C PHE A 9 -1.61 11.39 2.32
N THR A 10 -0.34 11.68 2.06
CA THR A 10 0.19 13.04 1.94
C THR A 10 1.07 13.12 0.69
N ASP A 11 1.16 14.31 0.10
CA ASP A 11 2.07 14.60 -1.03
C ASP A 11 1.93 13.63 -2.20
N CYS A 12 0.70 13.18 -2.48
CA CYS A 12 0.40 12.26 -3.56
C CYS A 12 0.36 13.01 -4.88
N THR A 13 1.15 12.55 -5.86
CA THR A 13 1.22 13.19 -7.18
C THR A 13 1.07 12.21 -8.33
N VAL A 14 0.32 12.57 -9.38
CA VAL A 14 0.28 11.86 -10.67
C VAL A 14 0.67 12.83 -11.76
N GLY A 15 1.71 12.51 -12.55
CA GLY A 15 2.18 13.40 -13.62
C GLY A 15 2.68 14.77 -13.13
N GLY A 16 3.07 14.90 -11.86
CA GLY A 16 3.51 16.16 -11.24
C GLY A 16 2.38 17.07 -10.74
N LEU A 17 1.14 16.58 -10.71
CA LEU A 17 -0.02 17.25 -10.14
C LEU A 17 -0.40 16.60 -8.82
N ASP A 18 -0.83 17.39 -7.84
CA ASP A 18 -1.26 16.91 -6.53
C ASP A 18 -2.66 16.26 -6.61
N PHE A 19 -2.84 15.19 -5.84
CA PHE A 19 -4.08 14.44 -5.71
C PHE A 19 -4.38 14.10 -4.25
N ASP A 20 -5.67 14.19 -3.91
CA ASP A 20 -6.17 13.60 -2.68
C ASP A 20 -6.40 12.11 -2.90
N VAL A 21 -5.98 11.29 -1.93
CA VAL A 21 -6.22 9.84 -1.93
C VAL A 21 -7.03 9.49 -0.70
N THR A 22 -8.13 8.78 -0.89
CA THR A 22 -9.01 8.36 0.20
C THR A 22 -9.29 6.86 0.13
N MET A 23 -9.42 6.21 1.29
CA MET A 23 -9.90 4.83 1.35
C MET A 23 -11.41 4.83 1.09
N THR A 24 -11.88 4.02 0.14
CA THR A 24 -13.32 3.86 -0.15
C THR A 24 -13.91 2.61 0.49
N ALA A 25 -13.08 1.65 0.88
CA ALA A 25 -13.49 0.50 1.70
C ALA A 25 -12.49 0.25 2.82
N THR A 26 -12.99 -0.12 4.00
CA THR A 26 -12.20 -0.48 5.17
C THR A 26 -12.79 -1.70 5.88
N PRO A 27 -11.97 -2.54 6.53
CA PRO A 27 -10.51 -2.46 6.59
C PRO A 27 -9.82 -3.14 5.41
N TRP A 28 -8.61 -2.70 5.07
CA TRP A 28 -7.71 -3.50 4.22
C TRP A 28 -7.05 -4.59 5.07
N THR A 29 -6.73 -5.73 4.47
CA THR A 29 -6.22 -6.90 5.20
C THR A 29 -4.74 -7.13 4.92
N ILE A 30 -3.94 -7.32 5.97
CA ILE A 30 -2.53 -7.68 5.88
C ILE A 30 -2.39 -9.21 6.03
N ASN A 31 -1.83 -9.84 4.99
CA ASN A 31 -1.54 -11.27 4.95
C ASN A 31 -0.03 -11.50 4.98
N VAL A 32 0.45 -12.23 5.98
CA VAL A 32 1.85 -12.67 6.05
C VAL A 32 1.99 -13.96 5.24
N THR A 33 2.98 -14.01 4.35
CA THR A 33 3.24 -15.19 3.50
C THR A 33 4.42 -16.02 3.99
N GLY A 34 5.35 -15.43 4.76
CA GLY A 34 6.45 -16.15 5.40
C GLY A 34 7.73 -15.33 5.48
N VAL A 35 8.77 -15.91 6.07
CA VAL A 35 10.12 -15.30 6.09
C VAL A 35 10.68 -15.30 4.66
N ASP A 36 11.35 -14.21 4.28
CA ASP A 36 12.01 -14.11 3.00
C ASP A 36 13.17 -15.11 2.92
N PRO A 37 13.16 -16.06 1.96
CA PRO A 37 14.23 -17.06 1.83
C PRO A 37 15.60 -16.42 1.51
N SER A 38 15.61 -15.20 0.99
CA SER A 38 16.84 -14.46 0.66
C SER A 38 17.32 -13.53 1.79
N ASN A 39 16.49 -13.28 2.81
CA ASN A 39 16.82 -12.42 3.93
C ASN A 39 15.95 -12.77 5.15
N SER A 40 16.54 -13.46 6.12
CA SER A 40 15.82 -13.91 7.32
C SER A 40 15.28 -12.79 8.21
N SER A 41 15.77 -11.56 8.06
CA SER A 41 15.22 -10.40 8.76
C SER A 41 13.92 -9.88 8.15
N ARG A 42 13.54 -10.34 6.96
CA ARG A 42 12.33 -9.88 6.26
C ARG A 42 11.21 -10.90 6.37
N VAL A 43 10.01 -10.41 6.61
CA VAL A 43 8.77 -11.19 6.60
C VAL A 43 7.91 -10.69 5.46
N LYS A 44 7.77 -11.51 4.41
CA LYS A 44 6.97 -11.20 3.22
C LYS A 44 5.47 -11.26 3.51
N GLY A 45 4.73 -10.46 2.76
CA GLY A 45 3.28 -10.39 2.85
C GLY A 45 2.65 -9.62 1.71
N ASN A 46 1.36 -9.33 1.87
CA ASN A 46 0.60 -8.50 0.95
C ASN A 46 -0.55 -7.81 1.69
N VAL A 47 -1.05 -6.73 1.09
CA VAL A 47 -2.26 -6.04 1.53
C VAL A 47 -3.35 -6.27 0.49
N THR A 48 -4.45 -6.90 0.89
CA THR A 48 -5.61 -7.22 0.03
C THR A 48 -6.83 -6.40 0.41
N GLY A 49 -7.77 -6.30 -0.53
CA GLY A 49 -9.00 -5.53 -0.35
C GLY A 49 -8.75 -4.03 -0.42
N ILE A 50 -7.67 -3.63 -1.11
CA ILE A 50 -7.39 -2.22 -1.38
C ILE A 50 -8.53 -1.69 -2.23
N SER A 51 -9.04 -0.55 -1.80
CA SER A 51 -10.06 0.23 -2.48
C SER A 51 -9.80 1.69 -2.12
N ALA A 52 -9.25 2.43 -3.06
CA ALA A 52 -8.89 3.83 -2.91
C ALA A 52 -9.50 4.66 -4.02
N HIS A 53 -9.83 5.91 -3.73
CA HIS A 53 -10.27 6.90 -4.69
C HIS A 53 -9.27 8.03 -4.72
N ILE A 54 -8.89 8.45 -5.92
CA ILE A 54 -8.08 9.66 -6.15
C ILE A 54 -8.96 10.75 -6.75
N GLU A 55 -8.72 11.99 -6.34
CA GLU A 55 -9.39 13.17 -6.87
C GLU A 55 -8.40 14.35 -6.90
N GLY A 56 -8.32 15.06 -8.02
CA GLY A 56 -7.45 16.22 -8.17
C GLY A 56 -7.39 16.71 -9.61
N PHE A 57 -7.09 18.00 -9.85
CA PHE A 57 -6.92 18.62 -11.18
C PHE A 57 -7.78 18.03 -12.33
N SER A 58 -9.11 17.96 -12.17
CA SER A 58 -10.01 17.37 -13.19
C SER A 58 -9.65 15.94 -13.58
N CYS A 59 -9.16 15.17 -12.62
CA CYS A 59 -8.84 13.77 -12.71
C CYS A 59 -9.38 13.04 -11.46
N SER A 60 -10.22 12.05 -11.72
CA SER A 60 -10.76 11.14 -10.71
C SER A 60 -10.57 9.70 -11.16
N ALA A 61 -10.14 8.82 -10.26
CA ALA A 61 -10.06 7.39 -10.55
C ALA A 61 -10.15 6.55 -9.28
N ASP A 62 -10.66 5.34 -9.41
CA ASP A 62 -10.69 4.35 -8.33
C ASP A 62 -9.60 3.29 -8.57
N PHE A 63 -8.90 2.92 -7.51
CA PHE A 63 -7.91 1.85 -7.53
C PHE A 63 -8.33 0.73 -6.60
N THR A 64 -8.46 -0.48 -7.16
CA THR A 64 -8.81 -1.67 -6.38
C THR A 64 -7.79 -2.78 -6.55
N GLY A 65 -7.66 -3.62 -5.51
CA GLY A 65 -6.95 -4.89 -5.59
C GLY A 65 -5.95 -5.13 -4.47
N LYS A 66 -4.69 -5.35 -4.85
CA LYS A 66 -3.66 -5.91 -3.94
C LYS A 66 -2.27 -5.37 -4.24
N VAL A 67 -1.50 -5.15 -3.18
CA VAL A 67 -0.07 -4.81 -3.24
C VAL A 67 0.77 -5.76 -2.40
N TYR A 68 2.05 -5.90 -2.76
CA TYR A 68 2.99 -6.82 -2.13
C TYR A 68 4.09 -6.06 -1.40
N GLY A 69 4.74 -6.76 -0.48
CA GLY A 69 5.80 -6.16 0.30
C GLY A 69 6.34 -7.08 1.37
N TYR A 70 7.08 -6.47 2.29
CA TYR A 70 7.67 -7.16 3.43
C TYR A 70 7.81 -6.23 4.63
N TYR A 71 7.83 -6.81 5.82
CA TYR A 71 8.26 -6.16 7.04
C TYR A 71 9.72 -6.51 7.32
N ASP A 72 10.59 -5.52 7.51
CA ASP A 72 12.00 -5.73 7.86
C ASP A 72 12.21 -5.55 9.37
N ASN A 73 12.44 -6.67 10.06
CA ASN A 73 12.66 -6.72 11.51
C ASN A 73 13.91 -5.93 11.96
N SER A 74 14.85 -5.63 11.07
CA SER A 74 16.09 -4.90 11.40
C SER A 74 15.85 -3.40 11.46
N SER A 75 15.04 -2.89 10.54
CA SER A 75 14.75 -1.45 10.41
C SER A 75 13.40 -1.05 10.99
N GLY A 76 12.52 -2.01 11.28
CA GLY A 76 11.16 -1.75 11.72
C GLY A 76 10.23 -1.26 10.62
N ASN A 77 10.61 -1.40 9.35
CA ASN A 77 9.87 -0.83 8.23
C ASN A 77 8.95 -1.85 7.57
N LEU A 78 7.71 -1.46 7.32
CA LEU A 78 6.82 -2.09 6.37
C LEU A 78 7.08 -1.48 4.99
N VAL A 79 7.65 -2.27 4.09
CA VAL A 79 7.99 -1.88 2.72
C VAL A 79 6.96 -2.47 1.77
N ILE A 80 6.36 -1.63 0.95
CA ILE A 80 5.59 -2.01 -0.23
C ILE A 80 6.52 -1.80 -1.41
N ASP A 81 6.88 -2.89 -2.07
CA ASP A 81 8.02 -2.92 -3.00
C ASP A 81 7.61 -2.66 -4.46
N GLY A 82 6.36 -2.25 -4.69
CA GLY A 82 5.81 -2.02 -6.02
C GLY A 82 5.69 -3.28 -6.86
N SER A 83 6.00 -4.47 -6.30
CA SER A 83 5.79 -5.71 -7.00
C SER A 83 4.30 -6.04 -7.01
N GLY A 84 3.81 -6.50 -8.16
CA GLY A 84 2.40 -6.83 -8.36
C GLY A 84 1.77 -6.04 -9.51
N THR A 85 0.74 -6.63 -10.09
CA THR A 85 -0.02 -6.04 -11.21
C THR A 85 -1.51 -6.02 -10.92
N GLU A 86 -1.87 -6.13 -9.65
CA GLU A 86 -3.25 -6.33 -9.20
C GLU A 86 -3.89 -5.05 -8.67
N LEU A 87 -3.16 -3.95 -8.58
CA LEU A 87 -3.74 -2.65 -8.25
C LEU A 87 -4.13 -1.96 -9.56
N VAL A 88 -5.43 -1.99 -9.87
CA VAL A 88 -5.96 -1.63 -11.19
C VAL A 88 -6.89 -0.43 -11.08
N ALA A 89 -6.75 0.50 -12.02
CA ALA A 89 -7.59 1.68 -12.17
C ALA A 89 -8.96 1.33 -12.77
N SER A 90 -9.98 2.03 -12.30
CA SER A 90 -11.35 1.97 -12.81
C SER A 90 -12.04 3.30 -12.58
N ASN A 91 -13.14 3.56 -13.30
CA ASN A 91 -13.85 4.84 -13.26
C ASN A 91 -12.93 6.03 -13.51
N ALA A 92 -11.94 5.85 -14.40
CA ALA A 92 -10.93 6.86 -14.67
C ALA A 92 -11.50 7.94 -15.59
N ASP A 93 -11.59 9.16 -15.07
CA ASP A 93 -11.84 10.38 -15.83
C ASP A 93 -10.66 11.32 -15.60
N CYS A 94 -9.55 11.08 -16.31
CA CYS A 94 -8.27 11.75 -16.07
C CYS A 94 -7.63 12.31 -17.34
N LEU A 95 -8.44 12.67 -18.35
CA LEU A 95 -7.97 13.22 -19.64
C LEU A 95 -6.89 12.35 -20.32
N GLY A 96 -6.91 11.04 -20.06
CA GLY A 96 -5.96 10.06 -20.60
C GLY A 96 -4.65 9.89 -19.80
N LEU A 97 -4.45 10.61 -18.69
CA LEU A 97 -3.31 10.40 -17.79
C LEU A 97 -3.41 9.06 -17.03
N ILE A 98 -4.63 8.71 -16.65
CA ILE A 98 -5.02 7.40 -16.11
C ILE A 98 -6.21 6.95 -16.95
N ASN A 99 -6.18 5.69 -17.34
CA ASN A 99 -7.25 5.02 -18.06
C ASN A 99 -7.75 3.84 -17.23
N ASP A 100 -8.97 3.40 -17.51
CA ASP A 100 -9.44 2.13 -16.97
C ASP A 100 -8.48 1.00 -17.38
N ASP A 101 -8.30 0.04 -16.48
CA ASP A 101 -7.37 -1.10 -16.59
C ASP A 101 -5.87 -0.75 -16.49
N ASP A 102 -5.51 0.53 -16.28
CA ASP A 102 -4.13 0.89 -15.98
C ASP A 102 -3.68 0.26 -14.66
N VAL A 103 -2.49 -0.33 -14.66
CA VAL A 103 -1.88 -0.95 -13.48
C VAL A 103 -1.04 0.07 -12.75
N ALA A 104 -1.37 0.35 -11.49
CA ALA A 104 -0.60 1.22 -10.63
C ALA A 104 0.49 0.45 -9.88
N SER A 105 1.72 0.96 -9.93
CA SER A 105 2.80 0.52 -9.03
C SER A 105 2.82 1.39 -7.79
N PHE A 106 2.57 0.80 -6.61
CA PHE A 106 2.63 1.51 -5.34
C PHE A 106 3.91 1.14 -4.58
N ASN A 107 4.80 2.11 -4.39
CA ASN A 107 6.06 1.94 -3.66
C ASN A 107 6.02 2.81 -2.40
N ALA A 108 6.22 2.19 -1.23
CA ALA A 108 6.19 2.91 0.03
C ALA A 108 7.06 2.24 1.09
N SER A 109 7.54 3.01 2.05
CA SER A 109 8.26 2.49 3.22
C SER A 109 7.74 3.21 4.47
N TYR A 110 7.06 2.46 5.33
CA TYR A 110 6.45 2.97 6.55
C TYR A 110 7.18 2.41 7.77
N HIS A 111 7.72 3.29 8.61
CA HIS A 111 8.30 2.85 9.87
C HIS A 111 7.18 2.51 10.88
N VAL A 112 7.16 1.27 11.34
CA VAL A 112 6.13 0.77 12.25
C VAL A 112 6.62 0.92 13.68
N ASN A 113 5.83 1.59 14.51
CA ASN A 113 6.10 1.77 15.92
C ASN A 113 4.93 1.27 16.77
N VAL A 114 5.26 0.61 17.88
CA VAL A 114 4.29 0.28 18.92
C VAL A 114 4.11 1.53 19.78
N THR A 115 2.91 2.14 19.75
CA THR A 115 2.65 3.43 20.40
C THR A 115 2.91 3.45 21.92
N SER A 116 2.76 2.32 22.61
CA SER A 116 2.99 2.21 24.05
C SER A 116 4.46 2.19 24.45
N THR A 117 5.36 1.79 23.56
CA THR A 117 6.79 1.61 23.85
C THR A 117 7.70 2.44 22.96
N GLY A 118 7.20 2.97 21.84
CA GLY A 118 7.98 3.66 20.82
C GLY A 118 8.95 2.76 20.06
N THR A 119 8.89 1.44 20.26
CA THR A 119 9.78 0.48 19.61
C THR A 119 9.13 -0.13 18.38
N SER A 120 9.93 -0.47 17.38
CA SER A 120 9.44 -1.25 16.25
C SER A 120 9.11 -2.69 16.68
N PRO A 121 8.02 -3.28 16.16
CA PRO A 121 7.69 -4.67 16.43
C PRO A 121 8.72 -5.63 15.80
N VAL A 122 8.82 -6.84 16.33
CA VAL A 122 9.57 -7.93 15.70
C VAL A 122 8.58 -9.04 15.37
N ILE A 123 8.48 -9.39 14.08
CA ILE A 123 7.63 -10.49 13.62
C ILE A 123 8.47 -11.77 13.58
N THR A 124 8.14 -12.70 14.45
CA THR A 124 8.63 -14.09 14.41
C THR A 124 7.53 -14.98 13.82
N THR A 125 7.81 -15.70 12.75
CA THR A 125 6.91 -16.77 12.29
C THR A 125 7.11 -18.01 13.17
N PRO A 126 6.03 -18.78 13.46
CA PRO A 126 6.14 -20.06 14.18
C PRO A 126 7.13 -21.04 13.54
#